data_AF-A0A8H6P0U5-F1
#
_entry.id   AF-A0A8H6P0U5-F1
#
_cell.length_a   1.000
_cell.length_b   1.000
_cell.length_c   1.000
_cell.angle_alpha   90.00
_cell.angle_beta   90.00
_cell.angle_gamma   90.00
#
_symmetry.space_group_name_H-M   'P 1'
#
loop_
_entity.id
_entity.type
_entity.pdbx_description
1 polymer ?
#
loop_
_entity_poly.entity_id
_entity_poly.type
_entity_poly.pdbx_seq_one_letter_code
_entity_poly.pdbx_strand_id
1 'polypeptide(L)'
;MSYHIIQRHEIRQGHASELMNQDSRPVRAQSRLKCLPVELLQKIFLHSLEFNLPQASIYLARALSNPILYTWLIRLAFSSSNESSKKDFFTPDFLPPPLNFFALSTEERRDLQSAILASRWCTLELMRKCQREYIEHAIRVKCRDLMFAPEDRDILAKIGDHFHDLQRYDQGHQGRIGRGDLVCRAQDPETNDEYRVAVWFHFGAFQIRSPNPIHTELDLFRLPCCAGENPARMPDKLLRRPWTDAKIKFLKLLCTEVYIDDDEGHERSGRLLRQVIRSRDYGTFEVLVNLYIRIRVYRYPIRWPILPVHFKAALKYADSSSDPFLGFLVRECWDDIPMSDTRLKDELIAKVGMASAV
;
A
#
# COMPACT_ATOMS: atom_id res chain seq x y z
N MET A 1 -35.03 100.23 13.59
CA MET A 1 -33.96 101.24 13.68
C MET A 1 -32.64 100.49 13.84
N SER A 2 -31.71 100.74 12.92
CA SER A 2 -30.25 100.53 12.93
C SER A 2 -29.61 99.17 13.28
N TYR A 3 -28.94 98.58 12.25
CA TYR A 3 -27.49 98.30 12.10
C TYR A 3 -26.67 97.93 13.37
N HIS A 4 -25.66 97.03 13.43
CA HIS A 4 -24.86 96.23 12.48
C HIS A 4 -23.81 95.39 13.28
N ILE A 5 -23.34 94.24 12.72
CA ILE A 5 -21.93 93.68 12.73
C ILE A 5 -21.44 93.08 14.10
N ILE A 6 -20.96 91.82 14.26
CA ILE A 6 -19.69 91.18 13.81
C ILE A 6 -19.75 89.63 13.94
N GLN A 7 -19.16 88.90 12.98
CA GLN A 7 -18.90 87.44 12.94
C GLN A 7 -17.79 86.95 13.90
N ARG A 8 -17.82 85.67 14.31
CA ARG A 8 -16.75 84.67 14.01
C ARG A 8 -17.10 83.22 14.43
N HIS A 9 -16.80 82.29 13.51
CA HIS A 9 -16.52 80.85 13.61
C HIS A 9 -15.83 80.41 14.92
N GLU A 10 -15.82 79.16 15.44
CA GLU A 10 -16.27 77.81 15.05
C GLU A 10 -16.02 76.87 16.27
N ILE A 11 -16.79 75.77 16.37
CA ILE A 11 -16.39 74.38 16.72
C ILE A 11 -15.56 74.15 18.01
N ARG A 12 -16.10 73.38 19.00
CA ARG A 12 -15.87 71.92 19.15
C ARG A 12 -16.44 71.33 20.47
N GLN A 13 -17.37 70.40 20.31
CA GLN A 13 -17.54 69.10 20.97
C GLN A 13 -17.11 68.93 22.45
N GLY A 14 -18.12 68.91 23.33
CA GLY A 14 -18.62 67.69 23.99
C GLY A 14 -17.62 66.69 24.58
N HIS A 15 -17.31 66.88 25.87
CA HIS A 15 -16.96 65.80 26.79
C HIS A 15 -18.16 64.88 27.03
N ALA A 16 -18.01 63.57 26.85
CA ALA A 16 -18.52 62.56 27.78
C ALA A 16 -18.21 61.12 27.32
N SER A 17 -17.67 60.35 28.27
CA SER A 17 -17.88 58.92 28.47
C SER A 17 -17.07 57.93 27.64
N GLU A 18 -15.88 57.67 28.16
CA GLU A 18 -15.24 56.35 28.17
C GLU A 18 -16.24 55.28 28.62
N LEU A 19 -16.66 54.44 27.69
CA LEU A 19 -17.34 53.17 27.95
C LEU A 19 -16.63 52.07 27.18
N MET A 20 -15.81 51.33 27.93
CA MET A 20 -15.56 49.90 27.79
C MET A 20 -15.47 49.37 26.36
N ASN A 21 -14.29 49.54 25.76
CA ASN A 21 -13.87 48.71 24.63
C ASN A 21 -13.56 47.31 25.18
N GLN A 22 -14.59 46.46 25.29
CA GLN A 22 -14.39 45.03 25.47
C GLN A 22 -13.68 44.54 24.22
N ASP A 23 -12.39 44.23 24.35
CA ASP A 23 -11.61 43.48 23.37
C ASP A 23 -12.28 42.12 23.12
N SER A 24 -13.25 42.12 22.21
CA SER A 24 -13.77 40.90 21.62
C SER A 24 -12.60 40.22 20.92
N ARG A 25 -12.11 39.13 21.52
CA ARG A 25 -11.16 38.22 20.87
C ARG A 25 -11.64 38.01 19.43
N PRO A 26 -10.79 38.19 18.40
CA PRO A 26 -11.24 38.01 17.03
C PRO A 26 -11.82 36.61 16.91
N VAL A 27 -13.14 36.52 16.70
CA VAL A 27 -13.81 35.26 16.37
C VAL A 27 -13.11 34.82 15.09
N ARG A 28 -12.27 33.79 15.20
CA ARG A 28 -11.57 33.23 14.03
C ARG A 28 -12.63 32.90 13.00
N ALA A 29 -12.68 33.68 11.92
CA ALA A 29 -13.58 33.44 10.81
C ALA A 29 -13.35 32.00 10.35
N GLN A 30 -14.34 31.13 10.57
CA GLN A 30 -14.26 29.76 10.12
C GLN A 30 -14.18 29.79 8.59
N SER A 31 -13.25 29.04 8.00
CA SER A 31 -13.14 28.99 6.56
C SER A 31 -14.45 28.49 5.95
N ARG A 32 -14.89 29.09 4.83
CA ARG A 32 -16.15 28.71 4.15
C ARG A 32 -16.27 27.20 3.92
N LEU A 33 -15.14 26.56 3.64
CA LEU A 33 -15.03 25.11 3.49
C LEU A 33 -15.49 24.35 4.75
N LYS A 34 -15.10 24.80 5.96
CA LYS A 34 -15.50 24.15 7.22
C LYS A 34 -16.98 24.33 7.55
N CYS A 35 -17.63 25.32 6.97
CA CYS A 35 -19.08 25.54 7.14
C CYS A 35 -19.93 24.64 6.23
N LEU A 36 -19.32 23.91 5.29
CA LEU A 36 -20.05 23.00 4.42
C LEU A 36 -20.51 21.76 5.19
N PRO A 37 -21.67 21.19 4.83
CA PRO A 37 -22.05 19.83 5.21
C PRO A 37 -20.98 18.81 4.85
N VAL A 38 -20.90 17.74 5.64
CA VAL A 38 -19.90 16.69 5.50
C VAL A 38 -19.98 16.04 4.10
N GLU A 39 -21.18 15.87 3.57
CA GLU A 39 -21.44 15.26 2.26
C GLU A 39 -20.81 16.09 1.13
N LEU A 40 -20.87 17.42 1.24
CA LEU A 40 -20.24 18.30 0.25
C LEU A 40 -18.72 18.29 0.37
N LEU A 41 -18.19 18.20 1.60
CA LEU A 41 -16.75 18.02 1.81
C LEU A 41 -16.25 16.71 1.21
N GLN A 42 -16.99 15.62 1.42
CA GLN A 42 -16.68 14.31 0.85
C GLN A 42 -16.76 14.35 -0.68
N LYS A 43 -17.79 14.98 -1.25
CA LYS A 43 -17.92 15.15 -2.70
C LYS A 43 -16.77 15.97 -3.29
N ILE A 44 -16.41 17.10 -2.68
CA ILE A 44 -15.26 17.91 -3.09
C ILE A 44 -13.99 17.06 -3.07
N PHE A 45 -13.78 16.31 -1.99
CA PHE A 45 -12.62 15.42 -1.88
C PHE A 45 -12.62 14.32 -2.95
N LEU A 46 -13.76 13.71 -3.27
CA LEU A 46 -13.83 12.67 -4.32
C LEU A 46 -13.58 13.24 -5.73
N HIS A 47 -13.85 14.53 -5.96
CA HIS A 47 -13.51 15.19 -7.22
C HIS A 47 -12.02 15.58 -7.31
N SER A 48 -11.39 16.00 -6.19
CA SER A 48 -10.02 16.50 -6.22
C SER A 48 -8.97 15.46 -5.85
N LEU A 49 -9.35 14.43 -5.07
CA LEU A 49 -8.47 13.43 -4.47
C LEU A 49 -7.27 14.05 -3.71
N GLU A 50 -7.45 15.27 -3.18
CA GLU A 50 -6.38 16.04 -2.55
C GLU A 50 -6.16 15.61 -1.09
N PHE A 51 -5.12 14.80 -0.84
CA PHE A 51 -4.78 14.29 0.49
C PHE A 51 -4.22 15.34 1.45
N ASN A 52 -3.89 16.55 0.98
CA ASN A 52 -3.60 17.69 1.85
C ASN A 52 -4.87 18.23 2.54
N LEU A 53 -6.06 17.99 1.97
CA LEU A 53 -7.34 18.45 2.51
C LEU A 53 -7.63 17.92 3.93
N PRO A 54 -7.58 16.60 4.21
CA PRO A 54 -7.73 16.10 5.58
C PRO A 54 -6.59 16.56 6.50
N GLN A 55 -5.40 16.86 5.98
CA GLN A 55 -4.26 17.31 6.78
C GLN A 55 -4.36 18.78 7.20
N ALA A 56 -5.08 19.60 6.43
CA ALA A 56 -5.22 21.03 6.70
C ALA A 56 -5.98 21.35 8.00
N SER A 57 -6.82 20.44 8.50
CA SER A 57 -7.52 20.64 9.77
C SER A 57 -8.13 19.35 10.34
N ILE A 58 -8.13 19.22 11.66
CA ILE A 58 -8.79 18.12 12.39
C ILE A 58 -10.28 17.99 12.01
N TYR A 59 -10.98 19.10 11.77
CA TYR A 59 -12.39 19.06 11.35
C TYR A 59 -12.54 18.35 9.99
N LEU A 60 -11.71 18.71 9.00
CA LEU A 60 -11.73 18.09 7.68
C LEU A 60 -11.29 16.63 7.74
N ALA A 61 -10.27 16.31 8.55
CA ALA A 61 -9.86 14.94 8.81
C ALA A 61 -11.04 14.09 9.30
N ARG A 62 -11.82 14.59 10.27
CA ARG A 62 -12.99 13.89 10.81
C ARG A 62 -14.11 13.77 9.79
N ALA A 63 -14.42 14.84 9.05
CA ALA A 63 -15.46 14.82 8.00
C ALA A 63 -15.15 13.80 6.89
N LEU A 64 -13.87 13.62 6.55
CA LEU A 64 -13.39 12.68 5.53
C LEU A 64 -13.04 11.29 6.10
N SER A 65 -13.15 11.09 7.41
CA SER A 65 -12.88 9.80 8.05
C SER A 65 -14.08 8.86 7.93
N ASN A 66 -14.28 8.31 6.74
CA ASN A 66 -15.38 7.41 6.42
C ASN A 66 -14.83 6.09 5.83
N PRO A 67 -15.11 4.93 6.44
CA PRO A 67 -14.67 3.62 5.93
C PRO A 67 -15.10 3.31 4.49
N ILE A 68 -16.24 3.83 4.06
CA ILE A 68 -16.74 3.64 2.69
C ILE A 68 -15.84 4.40 1.70
N LEU A 69 -15.48 5.66 2.01
CA LEU A 69 -14.55 6.43 1.18
C LEU A 69 -13.21 5.72 1.07
N TYR A 70 -12.68 5.20 2.19
CA TYR A 70 -11.42 4.47 2.17
C TYR A 70 -11.46 3.23 1.26
N THR A 71 -12.59 2.52 1.26
CA THR A 71 -12.82 1.36 0.38
C THR A 71 -12.80 1.80 -1.08
N TRP A 72 -13.51 2.88 -1.43
CA TRP A 72 -13.53 3.41 -2.81
C TRP A 72 -12.15 3.92 -3.26
N LEU A 73 -11.41 4.61 -2.39
CA LEU A 73 -10.05 5.05 -2.69
C LEU A 73 -9.11 3.86 -2.93
N ILE A 74 -9.23 2.78 -2.16
CA ILE A 74 -8.44 1.58 -2.39
C ILE A 74 -8.81 0.94 -3.74
N ARG A 75 -10.11 0.79 -4.05
CA ARG A 75 -10.55 0.26 -5.34
C ARG A 75 -10.05 1.11 -6.51
N LEU A 76 -10.12 2.44 -6.38
CA LEU A 76 -9.64 3.37 -7.39
C LEU A 76 -8.12 3.25 -7.63
N ALA A 77 -7.34 3.18 -6.56
CA ALA A 77 -5.89 3.27 -6.66
C ALA A 77 -5.22 1.92 -6.90
N PHE A 78 -5.78 0.82 -6.41
CA PHE A 78 -5.11 -0.49 -6.35
C PHE A 78 -5.73 -1.57 -7.23
N SER A 79 -6.78 -1.28 -8.01
CA SER A 79 -7.27 -2.21 -9.03
C SER A 79 -6.28 -2.35 -10.19
N SER A 80 -6.20 -3.53 -10.81
CA SER A 80 -5.42 -3.72 -12.02
C SER A 80 -6.04 -3.01 -13.23
N SER A 81 -5.19 -2.54 -14.14
CA SER A 81 -5.58 -1.78 -15.33
C SER A 81 -5.65 -2.64 -16.59
N ASN A 82 -6.47 -3.69 -16.55
CA ASN A 82 -6.53 -4.64 -17.65
C ASN A 82 -7.33 -4.05 -18.82
N GLU A 83 -7.00 -4.44 -20.05
CA GLU A 83 -7.76 -3.99 -21.23
C GLU A 83 -9.24 -4.38 -21.13
N SER A 84 -9.55 -5.58 -20.65
CA SER A 84 -10.96 -6.00 -20.53
C SER A 84 -11.68 -5.30 -19.37
N SER A 85 -10.97 -4.67 -18.43
CA SER A 85 -11.59 -3.88 -17.36
C SER A 85 -12.12 -2.52 -17.83
N LYS A 86 -11.79 -2.07 -19.06
CA LYS A 86 -12.28 -0.81 -19.64
C LYS A 86 -13.79 -0.81 -19.91
N LYS A 87 -14.39 -1.99 -20.04
CA LYS A 87 -15.82 -2.15 -20.32
C LYS A 87 -16.48 -2.88 -19.15
N ASP A 88 -17.53 -2.24 -18.60
CA ASP A 88 -18.49 -2.82 -17.65
C ASP A 88 -17.93 -3.41 -16.34
N PHE A 89 -16.62 -3.24 -16.07
CA PHE A 89 -16.02 -3.67 -14.82
C PHE A 89 -16.33 -2.68 -13.70
N PHE A 90 -15.93 -1.41 -13.83
CA PHE A 90 -16.16 -0.40 -12.78
C PHE A 90 -17.62 0.10 -12.77
N THR A 91 -18.50 -0.77 -12.26
CA THR A 91 -19.93 -0.48 -12.04
C THR A 91 -20.13 0.60 -10.96
N PRO A 92 -21.23 1.37 -11.00
CA PRO A 92 -21.50 2.42 -10.00
C PRO A 92 -21.59 1.93 -8.56
N ASP A 93 -22.01 0.68 -8.33
CA ASP A 93 -22.01 0.06 -7.00
C ASP A 93 -20.60 -0.32 -6.52
N PHE A 94 -19.69 -0.63 -7.44
CA PHE A 94 -18.30 -0.97 -7.12
C PHE A 94 -17.42 0.27 -6.95
N LEU A 95 -17.51 1.22 -7.87
CA LEU A 95 -16.75 2.47 -7.86
C LEU A 95 -17.67 3.63 -8.30
N PRO A 96 -18.28 4.36 -7.35
CA PRO A 96 -19.30 5.34 -7.69
C PRO A 96 -18.71 6.63 -8.29
N PRO A 97 -19.45 7.31 -9.19
CA PRO A 97 -19.11 8.65 -9.65
C PRO A 97 -18.93 9.62 -8.47
N PRO A 98 -17.98 10.58 -8.54
CA PRO A 98 -17.19 10.96 -9.71
C PRO A 98 -15.91 10.13 -9.91
N LEU A 99 -15.69 9.08 -9.12
CA LEU A 99 -14.48 8.29 -9.22
C LEU A 99 -14.43 7.53 -10.55
N ASN A 100 -13.33 7.69 -11.26
CA ASN A 100 -13.10 7.00 -12.52
C ASN A 100 -11.66 6.48 -12.55
N PHE A 101 -11.53 5.15 -12.56
CA PHE A 101 -10.25 4.46 -12.58
C PHE A 101 -9.37 4.86 -13.78
N PHE A 102 -9.98 5.02 -14.95
CA PHE A 102 -9.27 5.33 -16.20
C PHE A 102 -9.03 6.81 -16.43
N ALA A 103 -9.56 7.69 -15.56
CA ALA A 103 -9.31 9.13 -15.65
C ALA A 103 -7.93 9.52 -15.08
N LEU A 104 -7.35 8.67 -14.20
CA LEU A 104 -6.05 8.94 -13.59
C LEU A 104 -4.91 8.49 -14.52
N SER A 105 -3.90 9.35 -14.67
CA SER A 105 -2.63 8.96 -15.28
C SER A 105 -1.90 7.91 -14.41
N THR A 106 -0.87 7.28 -14.98
CA THR A 106 -0.01 6.36 -14.23
C THR A 106 0.68 7.06 -13.05
N GLU A 107 1.12 8.31 -13.22
CA GLU A 107 1.76 9.11 -12.18
C GLU A 107 0.77 9.51 -11.08
N GLU A 108 -0.42 9.98 -11.44
CA GLU A 108 -1.46 10.36 -10.48
C GLU A 108 -1.90 9.14 -9.65
N ARG A 109 -2.04 7.97 -10.29
CA ARG A 109 -2.36 6.73 -9.59
C ARG A 109 -1.24 6.32 -8.63
N ARG A 110 0.03 6.40 -9.05
CA ARG A 110 1.19 6.12 -8.18
C ARG A 110 1.20 7.04 -6.95
N ASP A 111 0.93 8.32 -7.14
CA ASP A 111 0.94 9.31 -6.05
C ASP A 111 -0.22 9.07 -5.09
N LEU A 112 -1.40 8.74 -5.61
CA LEU A 112 -2.55 8.33 -4.83
C LEU A 112 -2.29 7.04 -4.03
N GLN A 113 -1.71 6.01 -4.66
CA GLN A 113 -1.29 4.78 -3.98
C GLN A 113 -0.31 5.09 -2.84
N SER A 114 0.68 5.93 -3.08
CA SER A 114 1.68 6.33 -2.09
C SER A 114 1.04 7.07 -0.90
N ALA A 115 0.12 7.99 -1.17
CA ALA A 115 -0.62 8.74 -0.15
C ALA A 115 -1.53 7.81 0.70
N ILE A 116 -2.24 6.87 0.06
CA ILE A 116 -3.08 5.89 0.74
C ILE A 116 -2.21 4.97 1.61
N LEU A 117 -1.13 4.41 1.07
CA LEU A 117 -0.22 3.53 1.82
C LEU A 117 0.42 4.25 3.02
N ALA A 118 0.74 5.53 2.90
CA ALA A 118 1.27 6.33 4.01
C ALA A 118 0.21 6.61 5.10
N SER A 119 -1.08 6.62 4.74
CA SER A 119 -2.17 6.98 5.65
C SER A 119 -2.38 5.95 6.76
N ARG A 120 -2.71 6.41 7.98
CA ARG A 120 -2.89 5.54 9.16
C ARG A 120 -4.06 4.57 9.04
N TRP A 121 -5.13 4.96 8.33
CA TRP A 121 -6.32 4.16 8.13
C TRP A 121 -6.12 3.01 7.12
N CYS A 122 -5.07 3.07 6.29
CA CYS A 122 -4.73 1.98 5.38
C CYS A 122 -4.04 0.86 6.18
N THR A 123 -4.82 -0.16 6.52
CA THR A 123 -4.39 -1.34 7.30
C THR A 123 -4.47 -2.60 6.45
N LEU A 124 -3.82 -3.68 6.92
CA LEU A 124 -3.94 -5.00 6.29
C LEU A 124 -5.39 -5.45 6.20
N GLU A 125 -6.16 -5.31 7.29
CA GLU A 125 -7.55 -5.75 7.36
C GLU A 125 -8.41 -5.07 6.29
N LEU A 126 -8.29 -3.74 6.17
CA LEU A 126 -9.03 -2.99 5.15
C LEU A 126 -8.60 -3.39 3.74
N MET A 127 -7.28 -3.58 3.51
CA MET A 127 -6.78 -4.03 2.22
C MET A 127 -7.31 -5.43 1.86
N ARG A 128 -7.34 -6.37 2.81
CA ARG A 128 -7.87 -7.73 2.63
C ARG A 128 -9.38 -7.75 2.40
N LYS A 129 -10.13 -6.88 3.09
CA LYS A 129 -11.55 -6.67 2.82
C LYS A 129 -11.76 -6.21 1.37
N CYS A 130 -11.04 -5.18 0.93
CA CYS A 130 -11.13 -4.66 -0.43
C CYS A 130 -10.72 -5.71 -1.47
N GLN A 131 -9.72 -6.53 -1.15
CA GLN A 131 -9.26 -7.62 -2.00
C GLN A 131 -10.34 -8.70 -2.20
N ARG A 132 -10.97 -9.16 -1.12
CA ARG A 132 -12.08 -10.12 -1.20
C ARG A 132 -13.21 -9.56 -2.07
N GLU A 133 -13.66 -8.35 -1.78
CA GLU A 133 -14.76 -7.69 -2.50
C GLU A 133 -14.42 -7.45 -3.98
N TYR A 134 -13.16 -7.13 -4.29
CA TYR A 134 -12.69 -6.98 -5.66
C TYR A 134 -12.79 -8.31 -6.43
N ILE A 135 -12.41 -9.44 -5.81
CA ILE A 135 -12.47 -10.77 -6.44
C ILE A 135 -13.91 -11.24 -6.61
N GLU A 136 -14.76 -11.06 -5.60
CA GLU A 136 -16.20 -11.33 -5.69
C GLU A 136 -16.83 -10.53 -6.85
N HIS A 137 -16.48 -9.25 -6.96
CA HIS A 137 -16.95 -8.39 -8.03
C HIS A 137 -16.42 -8.82 -9.41
N ALA A 138 -15.13 -9.13 -9.52
CA ALA A 138 -14.52 -9.59 -10.76
C ALA A 138 -15.17 -10.88 -11.27
N ILE A 139 -15.38 -11.86 -10.39
CA ILE A 139 -16.08 -13.10 -10.73
C ILE A 139 -17.52 -12.79 -11.16
N ARG A 140 -18.27 -12.00 -10.38
CA ARG A 140 -19.65 -11.64 -10.70
C ARG A 140 -19.80 -11.01 -12.08
N VAL A 141 -18.90 -10.10 -12.46
CA VAL A 141 -18.98 -9.38 -13.73
C VAL A 141 -18.43 -10.23 -14.88
N LYS A 142 -17.26 -10.85 -14.71
CA LYS A 142 -16.52 -11.49 -15.80
C LYS A 142 -16.96 -12.93 -16.06
N CYS A 143 -17.52 -13.61 -15.07
CA CYS A 143 -18.03 -14.96 -15.21
C CYS A 143 -19.54 -15.02 -15.43
N ARG A 144 -20.23 -13.87 -15.55
CA ARG A 144 -21.70 -13.81 -15.68
C ARG A 144 -22.23 -14.64 -16.84
N ASP A 145 -21.53 -14.57 -17.97
CA ASP A 145 -21.98 -15.11 -19.25
C ASP A 145 -21.34 -16.48 -19.54
N LEU A 146 -20.60 -17.05 -18.56
CA LEU A 146 -19.96 -18.36 -18.66
C LEU A 146 -20.77 -19.45 -17.96
N MET A 147 -20.77 -20.66 -18.53
CA MET A 147 -21.40 -21.84 -17.94
C MET A 147 -20.38 -22.63 -17.11
N PHE A 148 -20.78 -23.02 -15.90
CA PHE A 148 -19.97 -23.82 -14.98
C PHE A 148 -20.71 -25.10 -14.59
N ALA A 149 -19.95 -26.13 -14.20
CA ALA A 149 -20.52 -27.26 -13.49
C ALA A 149 -21.21 -26.78 -12.18
N PRO A 150 -22.29 -27.45 -11.71
CA PRO A 150 -23.00 -27.03 -10.50
C PRO A 150 -22.09 -26.86 -9.29
N GLU A 151 -21.12 -27.76 -9.12
CA GLU A 151 -20.17 -27.75 -8.00
C GLU A 151 -19.25 -26.53 -8.07
N ASP A 152 -18.71 -26.22 -9.26
CA ASP A 152 -17.86 -25.06 -9.49
C ASP A 152 -18.63 -23.74 -9.29
N ARG A 153 -19.91 -23.71 -9.69
CA ARG A 153 -20.78 -22.55 -9.49
C ARG A 153 -21.04 -22.28 -8.02
N ASP A 154 -21.29 -23.32 -7.22
CA ASP A 154 -21.49 -23.19 -5.78
C ASP A 154 -20.22 -22.73 -5.06
N ILE A 155 -19.04 -23.21 -5.49
CA ILE A 155 -17.74 -22.75 -4.98
C ILE A 155 -17.56 -21.25 -5.28
N LEU A 156 -17.79 -20.82 -6.53
CA LEU A 156 -17.66 -19.42 -6.93
C LEU A 156 -18.66 -18.50 -6.21
N ALA A 157 -19.87 -18.98 -5.92
CA ALA A 157 -20.86 -18.23 -5.14
C ALA A 157 -20.42 -17.98 -3.69
N LYS A 158 -19.57 -18.86 -3.14
CA LYS A 158 -19.03 -18.78 -1.77
C LYS A 158 -17.54 -18.41 -1.75
N ILE A 159 -17.05 -17.79 -2.82
CA ILE A 159 -15.61 -17.49 -2.99
C ILE A 159 -15.06 -16.63 -1.84
N GLY A 160 -15.89 -15.76 -1.26
CA GLY A 160 -15.52 -14.91 -0.12
C GLY A 160 -15.08 -15.70 1.12
N ASP A 161 -15.60 -16.90 1.33
CA ASP A 161 -15.30 -17.74 2.49
C ASP A 161 -13.82 -18.17 2.52
N HIS A 162 -13.20 -18.26 1.34
CA HIS A 162 -11.80 -18.63 1.21
C HIS A 162 -10.83 -17.54 1.71
N PHE A 163 -11.28 -16.30 1.89
CA PHE A 163 -10.42 -15.20 2.35
C PHE A 163 -10.23 -15.15 3.88
N HIS A 164 -10.87 -16.03 4.65
CA HIS A 164 -10.73 -16.07 6.12
C HIS A 164 -9.41 -16.71 6.59
N ASP A 165 -8.93 -17.73 5.89
CA ASP A 165 -7.64 -18.37 6.15
C ASP A 165 -6.79 -18.38 4.88
N LEU A 166 -5.95 -17.35 4.75
CA LEU A 166 -5.06 -17.18 3.61
C LEU A 166 -3.73 -17.92 3.78
N GLN A 167 -3.45 -18.54 4.93
CA GLN A 167 -2.15 -19.21 5.17
C GLN A 167 -2.06 -20.56 4.46
N ARG A 168 -3.20 -21.21 4.21
CA ARG A 168 -3.28 -22.49 3.48
C ARG A 168 -3.01 -22.41 1.98
N TYR A 169 -2.94 -21.20 1.43
CA TYR A 169 -2.82 -20.94 0.00
C TYR A 169 -1.40 -20.65 -0.44
N ASP A 170 -1.18 -20.61 -1.75
CA ASP A 170 0.11 -20.27 -2.33
C ASP A 170 0.57 -18.88 -1.82
N GLN A 171 1.70 -18.86 -1.14
CA GLN A 171 2.33 -17.63 -0.62
C GLN A 171 3.36 -17.04 -1.60
N GLY A 172 3.52 -17.65 -2.78
CA GLY A 172 4.47 -17.28 -3.81
C GLY A 172 5.87 -17.78 -3.51
N HIS A 173 6.25 -18.91 -4.09
CA HIS A 173 7.60 -19.42 -3.94
C HIS A 173 8.58 -18.59 -4.79
N GLN A 174 9.65 -18.08 -4.18
CA GLN A 174 10.65 -17.23 -4.86
C GLN A 174 10.08 -15.99 -5.56
N GLY A 175 8.98 -15.42 -5.03
CA GLY A 175 8.32 -14.26 -5.62
C GLY A 175 7.53 -14.58 -6.91
N ARG A 176 7.31 -15.86 -7.23
CA ARG A 176 6.50 -16.30 -8.37
C ARG A 176 5.18 -16.88 -7.90
N ILE A 177 4.13 -16.60 -8.66
CA ILE A 177 2.79 -17.10 -8.41
C ILE A 177 2.63 -18.46 -9.10
N GLY A 178 2.04 -19.45 -8.42
CA GLY A 178 1.75 -20.78 -8.97
C GLY A 178 0.57 -20.78 -9.95
N ARG A 179 0.04 -21.98 -10.24
CA ARG A 179 -1.02 -22.17 -11.26
C ARG A 179 -2.42 -21.70 -10.86
N GLY A 180 -2.65 -21.33 -9.61
CA GLY A 180 -3.97 -20.99 -9.06
C GLY A 180 -4.26 -21.83 -7.84
N ASP A 181 -4.80 -21.22 -6.79
CA ASP A 181 -5.28 -21.91 -5.59
C ASP A 181 -6.61 -22.65 -5.88
N LEU A 182 -7.43 -22.03 -6.73
CA LEU A 182 -8.68 -22.60 -7.26
C LEU A 182 -8.63 -22.50 -8.78
N VAL A 183 -9.03 -23.58 -9.47
CA VAL A 183 -9.19 -23.60 -10.93
C VAL A 183 -10.51 -24.29 -11.28
N CYS A 184 -11.48 -23.51 -11.74
CA CYS A 184 -12.79 -24.00 -12.22
C CYS A 184 -12.80 -24.07 -13.75
N ARG A 185 -13.55 -25.01 -14.30
CA ARG A 185 -13.76 -25.09 -15.76
C ARG A 185 -15.03 -24.33 -16.13
N ALA A 186 -14.96 -23.60 -17.22
CA ALA A 186 -16.08 -22.84 -17.73
C ALA A 186 -16.23 -23.05 -19.24
N GLN A 187 -17.44 -22.91 -19.75
CA GLN A 187 -17.73 -22.98 -21.19
C GLN A 187 -18.45 -21.71 -21.63
N ASP A 188 -18.07 -21.20 -22.80
CA ASP A 188 -18.84 -20.16 -23.47
C ASP A 188 -20.08 -20.81 -24.14
N PRO A 189 -21.31 -20.36 -23.84
CA PRO A 189 -22.52 -20.95 -24.38
C PRO A 189 -22.71 -20.70 -25.89
N GLU A 190 -22.08 -19.67 -26.45
CA GLU A 190 -22.21 -19.30 -27.87
C GLU A 190 -21.17 -20.02 -28.73
N THR A 191 -19.91 -20.05 -28.29
CA THR A 191 -18.81 -20.65 -29.08
C THR A 191 -18.48 -22.08 -28.70
N ASN A 192 -18.95 -22.54 -27.53
CA ASN A 192 -18.59 -23.82 -26.91
C ASN A 192 -17.08 -23.95 -26.59
N ASP A 193 -16.37 -22.83 -26.51
CA ASP A 193 -14.96 -22.80 -26.11
C ASP A 193 -14.81 -23.06 -24.61
N GLU A 194 -13.79 -23.85 -24.24
CA GLU A 194 -13.48 -24.17 -22.84
C GLU A 194 -12.48 -23.16 -22.25
N TYR A 195 -12.88 -22.52 -21.15
CA TYR A 195 -12.07 -21.60 -20.36
C TYR A 195 -11.71 -22.18 -19.00
N ARG A 196 -10.64 -21.66 -18.40
CA ARG A 196 -10.28 -21.96 -17.02
C ARG A 196 -10.27 -20.70 -16.19
N VAL A 197 -11.08 -20.69 -15.13
CA VAL A 197 -11.13 -19.60 -14.16
C VAL A 197 -10.18 -19.93 -13.01
N ALA A 198 -9.11 -19.15 -12.86
CA ALA A 198 -8.12 -19.33 -11.82
C ALA A 198 -8.18 -18.20 -10.80
N VAL A 199 -8.12 -18.54 -9.51
CA VAL A 199 -8.08 -17.59 -8.38
C VAL A 199 -6.85 -17.84 -7.54
N TRP A 200 -6.20 -16.77 -7.10
CA TRP A 200 -5.12 -16.80 -6.12
C TRP A 200 -5.49 -15.94 -4.92
N PHE A 201 -5.89 -16.59 -3.83
CA PHE A 201 -6.50 -15.92 -2.69
C PHE A 201 -5.50 -15.04 -1.94
N HIS A 202 -4.27 -15.52 -1.74
CA HIS A 202 -3.24 -14.74 -1.06
C HIS A 202 -2.88 -13.46 -1.81
N PHE A 203 -2.89 -13.50 -3.14
CA PHE A 203 -2.54 -12.37 -3.99
C PHE A 203 -3.73 -11.48 -4.34
N GLY A 204 -4.96 -11.96 -4.08
CA GLY A 204 -6.14 -11.26 -4.52
C GLY A 204 -6.19 -11.13 -6.03
N ALA A 205 -5.88 -12.22 -6.72
CA ALA A 205 -5.79 -12.25 -8.16
C ALA A 205 -6.81 -13.24 -8.76
N PHE A 206 -7.31 -12.91 -9.94
CA PHE A 206 -8.30 -13.66 -10.70
C PHE A 206 -7.96 -13.58 -12.18
N GLN A 207 -8.06 -14.69 -12.90
CA GLN A 207 -7.85 -14.73 -14.35
C GLN A 207 -8.79 -15.72 -15.01
N ILE A 208 -9.34 -15.33 -16.17
CA ILE A 208 -9.98 -16.25 -17.10
C ILE A 208 -8.95 -16.60 -18.18
N ARG A 209 -8.54 -17.86 -18.24
CA ARG A 209 -7.57 -18.35 -19.21
C ARG A 209 -8.29 -18.88 -20.43
N SER A 210 -7.86 -18.39 -21.60
CA SER A 210 -8.39 -18.81 -22.89
C SER A 210 -7.98 -20.25 -23.23
N PRO A 211 -8.64 -20.90 -24.21
CA PRO A 211 -8.36 -22.28 -24.62
C PRO A 211 -6.94 -22.46 -25.22
N ASN A 212 -6.28 -21.37 -25.61
CA ASN A 212 -4.98 -21.43 -26.27
C ASN A 212 -3.84 -21.82 -25.31
N PRO A 213 -2.88 -22.65 -25.75
CA PRO A 213 -1.81 -23.16 -24.89
C PRO A 213 -0.82 -22.07 -24.43
N ILE A 214 -0.77 -20.93 -25.14
CA ILE A 214 0.07 -19.80 -24.77
C ILE A 214 -0.62 -19.03 -23.64
N HIS A 215 -0.20 -19.35 -22.41
CA HIS A 215 -0.59 -18.62 -21.22
C HIS A 215 0.01 -17.23 -21.30
N THR A 216 -0.80 -16.25 -21.68
CA THR A 216 -0.42 -14.86 -21.53
C THR A 216 -1.00 -14.36 -20.21
N GLU A 217 -0.22 -13.63 -19.41
CA GLU A 217 -0.71 -12.91 -18.21
C GLU A 217 -1.61 -11.72 -18.59
N LEU A 218 -2.12 -11.71 -19.83
CA LEU A 218 -3.11 -10.76 -20.28
C LEU A 218 -4.37 -10.96 -19.42
N ASP A 219 -4.90 -9.86 -18.93
CA ASP A 219 -6.17 -9.80 -18.18
C ASP A 219 -6.18 -10.44 -16.78
N LEU A 220 -5.06 -10.40 -16.05
CA LEU A 220 -5.00 -10.74 -14.63
C LEU A 220 -5.65 -9.64 -13.77
N PHE A 221 -6.85 -9.88 -13.25
CA PHE A 221 -7.52 -8.97 -12.33
C PHE A 221 -6.90 -9.09 -10.95
N ARG A 222 -6.42 -7.98 -10.37
CA ARG A 222 -5.73 -8.03 -9.09
C ARG A 222 -5.96 -6.79 -8.23
N LEU A 223 -6.07 -7.02 -6.92
CA LEU A 223 -5.98 -5.98 -5.90
C LEU A 223 -5.22 -6.52 -4.67
N PRO A 224 -4.13 -5.87 -4.20
CA PRO A 224 -3.54 -4.65 -4.75
C PRO A 224 -2.72 -4.89 -6.01
N CYS A 225 -2.76 -3.94 -6.95
CA CYS A 225 -1.96 -3.90 -8.15
C CYS A 225 -1.18 -2.57 -8.21
N CYS A 226 0.07 -2.58 -7.77
CA CYS A 226 0.97 -1.42 -7.84
C CYS A 226 2.20 -1.66 -8.71
N ALA A 227 2.47 -2.91 -9.10
CA ALA A 227 3.62 -3.30 -9.90
C ALA A 227 3.52 -2.89 -11.38
N GLY A 228 3.41 -1.58 -11.65
CA GLY A 228 3.44 -1.01 -13.01
C GLY A 228 4.82 -0.49 -13.42
N GLU A 229 4.86 0.30 -14.49
CA GLU A 229 6.05 1.02 -14.96
C GLU A 229 6.57 2.02 -13.91
N ASN A 230 5.64 2.69 -13.22
CA ASN A 230 5.91 3.65 -12.16
C ASN A 230 5.30 3.17 -10.83
N PRO A 231 5.91 2.19 -10.15
CA PRO A 231 5.35 1.64 -8.92
C PRO A 231 5.37 2.65 -7.77
N ALA A 232 4.39 2.55 -6.87
CA ALA A 232 4.39 3.32 -5.63
C ALA A 232 5.55 2.92 -4.71
N ARG A 233 5.88 3.80 -3.77
CA ARG A 233 6.95 3.58 -2.78
C ARG A 233 6.41 2.91 -1.53
N MET A 234 7.15 1.93 -1.00
CA MET A 234 6.85 1.29 0.29
C MET A 234 6.79 2.34 1.40
N PRO A 235 5.70 2.44 2.18
CA PRO A 235 5.57 3.45 3.23
C PRO A 235 6.47 3.16 4.43
N ASP A 236 7.07 4.20 4.99
CA ASP A 236 7.96 4.09 6.15
C ASP A 236 7.32 3.42 7.36
N LYS A 237 6.00 3.55 7.55
CA LYS A 237 5.28 2.92 8.66
C LYS A 237 5.37 1.38 8.65
N LEU A 238 5.58 0.78 7.47
CA LEU A 238 5.75 -0.67 7.31
C LEU A 238 7.21 -1.11 7.42
N LEU A 239 8.16 -0.18 7.32
CA LEU A 239 9.61 -0.44 7.42
C LEU A 239 10.20 0.02 8.76
N ARG A 240 9.38 0.15 9.79
CA ARG A 240 9.81 0.59 11.12
C ARG A 240 9.11 -0.24 12.19
N ARG A 241 9.80 -0.44 13.32
CA ARG A 241 9.25 -1.04 14.54
C ARG A 241 7.96 -0.32 15.02
N PRO A 242 7.06 -0.98 15.77
CA PRO A 242 7.11 -2.40 16.18
C PRO A 242 6.76 -3.36 15.04
N TRP A 243 7.36 -4.55 15.05
CA TRP A 243 7.11 -5.63 14.07
C TRP A 243 5.97 -6.52 14.55
N THR A 244 4.74 -6.11 14.26
CA THR A 244 3.56 -6.94 14.55
C THR A 244 3.27 -7.90 13.41
N ASP A 245 2.59 -9.02 13.69
CA ASP A 245 2.19 -9.98 12.66
C ASP A 245 1.40 -9.34 11.52
N ALA A 246 0.48 -8.44 11.85
CA ALA A 246 -0.30 -7.69 10.87
C ALA A 246 0.59 -6.82 9.97
N LYS A 247 1.63 -6.19 10.53
CA LYS A 247 2.60 -5.41 9.74
C LYS A 247 3.44 -6.30 8.84
N ILE A 248 3.95 -7.42 9.35
CA ILE A 248 4.73 -8.38 8.56
C ILE A 248 3.89 -8.95 7.42
N LYS A 249 2.64 -9.34 7.68
CA LYS A 249 1.71 -9.82 6.65
C LYS A 249 1.39 -8.73 5.61
N PHE A 250 1.29 -7.47 6.03
CA PHE A 250 1.07 -6.37 5.09
C PHE A 250 2.31 -6.07 4.25
N LEU A 251 3.48 -6.11 4.87
CA LEU A 251 4.76 -5.99 4.17
C LEU A 251 4.88 -7.08 3.10
N LYS A 252 4.66 -8.35 3.47
CA LYS A 252 4.67 -9.49 2.54
C LYS A 252 3.75 -9.29 1.33
N LEU A 253 2.51 -8.84 1.57
CA LEU A 253 1.55 -8.56 0.50
C LEU A 253 2.04 -7.49 -0.49
N LEU A 254 2.83 -6.52 -0.03
CA LEU A 254 3.23 -5.36 -0.83
C LEU A 254 4.67 -5.44 -1.37
N CYS A 255 5.53 -6.33 -0.87
CA CYS A 255 6.96 -6.36 -1.19
C CYS A 255 7.27 -6.48 -2.70
N THR A 256 6.39 -7.14 -3.46
CA THR A 256 6.49 -7.27 -4.92
C THR A 256 5.65 -6.25 -5.69
N GLU A 257 4.82 -5.47 -4.99
CA GLU A 257 3.92 -4.47 -5.58
C GLU A 257 4.53 -3.06 -5.57
N VAL A 258 5.23 -2.71 -4.49
CA VAL A 258 5.80 -1.37 -4.28
C VAL A 258 7.31 -1.46 -4.06
N TYR A 259 8.02 -0.43 -4.50
CA TYR A 259 9.48 -0.44 -4.40
C TYR A 259 9.95 0.01 -3.00
N ILE A 260 11.03 -0.63 -2.52
CA ILE A 260 11.66 -0.27 -1.24
C ILE A 260 12.81 0.72 -1.46
N ASP A 261 13.70 0.43 -2.40
CA ASP A 261 14.86 1.28 -2.72
C ASP A 261 14.71 1.96 -4.08
N ASP A 262 15.21 3.18 -4.16
CA ASP A 262 15.18 3.99 -5.38
C ASP A 262 16.25 3.55 -6.39
N ASP A 263 17.36 2.95 -5.93
CA ASP A 263 18.52 2.53 -6.72
C ASP A 263 19.17 1.24 -6.17
N GLU A 264 20.27 0.83 -6.80
CA GLU A 264 21.07 -0.36 -6.44
C GLU A 264 21.94 -0.17 -5.18
N GLY A 265 21.92 1.02 -4.57
CA GLY A 265 22.60 1.27 -3.29
C GLY A 265 21.91 0.61 -2.10
N HIS A 266 20.65 0.16 -2.27
CA HIS A 266 19.89 -0.59 -1.27
C HIS A 266 19.83 0.08 0.12
N GLU A 267 19.76 1.42 0.15
CA GLU A 267 19.91 2.15 1.41
C GLU A 267 18.80 1.84 2.44
N ARG A 268 17.52 1.78 2.03
CA ARG A 268 16.40 1.58 2.96
C ARG A 268 16.33 0.13 3.40
N SER A 269 16.39 -0.81 2.47
CA SER A 269 16.40 -2.24 2.79
C SER A 269 17.64 -2.63 3.61
N GLY A 270 18.80 -2.08 3.27
CA GLY A 270 20.06 -2.25 3.99
C GLY A 270 20.04 -1.65 5.39
N ARG A 271 19.56 -0.41 5.55
CA ARG A 271 19.38 0.19 6.89
C ARG A 271 18.44 -0.63 7.77
N LEU A 272 17.38 -1.19 7.19
CA LEU A 272 16.41 -1.99 7.92
C LEU A 272 17.04 -3.25 8.53
N LEU A 273 17.70 -4.08 7.72
CA LEU A 273 18.35 -5.30 8.21
C LEU A 273 19.40 -4.97 9.28
N ARG A 274 20.21 -3.94 9.07
CA ARG A 274 21.18 -3.48 10.08
C ARG A 274 20.50 -3.10 11.40
N GLN A 275 19.34 -2.46 11.35
CA GLN A 275 18.59 -2.10 12.55
C GLN A 275 18.06 -3.33 13.28
N VAL A 276 17.53 -4.31 12.54
CA VAL A 276 17.00 -5.56 13.10
C VAL A 276 18.10 -6.39 13.76
N ILE A 277 19.27 -6.49 13.11
CA ILE A 277 20.48 -7.11 13.69
C ILE A 277 20.88 -6.39 14.98
N ARG A 278 20.93 -5.05 14.96
CA ARG A 278 21.28 -4.26 16.15
C ARG A 278 20.28 -4.46 17.29
N SER A 279 18.99 -4.60 16.99
CA SER A 279 17.95 -4.86 18.01
C SER A 279 17.83 -6.32 18.42
N ARG A 280 18.66 -7.22 17.86
CA ARG A 280 18.69 -8.66 18.18
C ARG A 280 17.36 -9.36 17.95
N ASP A 281 16.60 -8.90 16.95
CA ASP A 281 15.31 -9.49 16.56
C ASP A 281 15.51 -10.47 15.40
N TYR A 282 15.93 -11.70 15.72
CA TYR A 282 16.26 -12.71 14.72
C TYR A 282 15.03 -13.17 13.93
N GLY A 283 13.86 -13.27 14.59
CA GLY A 283 12.61 -13.69 13.93
C GLY A 283 12.22 -12.74 12.80
N THR A 284 12.30 -11.43 13.03
CA THR A 284 12.07 -10.45 11.95
C THR A 284 13.16 -10.53 10.88
N PHE A 285 14.42 -10.70 11.26
CA PHE A 285 15.53 -10.81 10.32
C PHE A 285 15.32 -11.97 9.35
N GLU A 286 15.03 -13.16 9.88
CA GLU A 286 14.79 -14.37 9.09
C GLU A 286 13.61 -14.19 8.12
N VAL A 287 12.55 -13.51 8.55
CA VAL A 287 11.45 -13.16 7.64
C VAL A 287 11.96 -12.27 6.51
N LEU A 288 12.62 -11.15 6.82
CA LEU A 288 13.02 -10.15 5.84
C LEU A 288 13.98 -10.71 4.79
N VAL A 289 15.03 -11.44 5.20
CA VAL A 289 16.04 -12.02 4.28
C VAL A 289 15.46 -13.05 3.31
N ASN A 290 14.28 -13.59 3.61
CA ASN A 290 13.58 -14.54 2.75
C ASN A 290 12.50 -13.89 1.86
N LEU A 291 12.28 -12.57 1.99
CA LEU A 291 11.38 -11.84 1.10
C LEU A 291 12.07 -11.44 -0.20
N TYR A 292 11.25 -11.35 -1.25
CA TYR A 292 11.63 -10.73 -2.52
C TYR A 292 11.05 -9.33 -2.57
N ILE A 293 11.89 -8.34 -2.87
CA ILE A 293 11.54 -6.92 -2.87
C ILE A 293 11.75 -6.31 -4.25
N ARG A 294 10.98 -5.27 -4.55
CA ARG A 294 11.23 -4.41 -5.71
C ARG A 294 12.17 -3.25 -5.37
N ILE A 295 13.03 -2.90 -6.33
CA ILE A 295 13.73 -1.62 -6.39
C ILE A 295 13.23 -0.84 -7.61
N ARG A 296 13.26 0.49 -7.57
CA ARG A 296 12.60 1.32 -8.59
C ARG A 296 13.20 1.15 -9.99
N VAL A 297 14.52 1.02 -10.07
CA VAL A 297 15.29 0.95 -11.33
C VAL A 297 15.35 -0.45 -11.94
N TYR A 298 14.86 -1.48 -11.25
CA TYR A 298 14.93 -2.86 -11.71
C TYR A 298 13.54 -3.52 -11.68
N ARG A 299 13.11 -4.05 -12.82
CA ARG A 299 11.72 -4.52 -13.00
C ARG A 299 11.40 -5.79 -12.23
N TYR A 300 12.40 -6.62 -11.96
CA TYR A 300 12.21 -7.93 -11.34
C TYR A 300 12.45 -7.86 -9.83
N PRO A 301 11.62 -8.55 -9.01
CA PRO A 301 11.90 -8.67 -7.59
C PRO A 301 13.24 -9.38 -7.35
N ILE A 302 14.01 -8.87 -6.39
CA ILE A 302 15.27 -9.49 -5.92
C ILE A 302 15.08 -9.99 -4.50
N ARG A 303 15.84 -11.01 -4.09
CA ARG A 303 15.92 -11.38 -2.66
C ARG A 303 16.37 -10.15 -1.86
N TRP A 304 15.85 -9.98 -0.66
CA TRP A 304 16.22 -8.87 0.21
C TRP A 304 17.75 -8.75 0.30
N PRO A 305 18.34 -7.60 -0.07
CA PRO A 305 19.78 -7.48 -0.27
C PRO A 305 20.52 -7.58 1.05
N ILE A 306 21.54 -8.43 1.08
CA ILE A 306 22.48 -8.59 2.19
C ILE A 306 23.80 -7.93 1.78
N LEU A 307 24.26 -7.00 2.61
CA LEU A 307 25.39 -6.12 2.34
C LEU A 307 26.52 -6.38 3.34
N PRO A 308 27.79 -6.06 3.01
CA PRO A 308 28.92 -6.21 3.93
C PRO A 308 28.72 -5.53 5.30
N VAL A 309 27.93 -4.45 5.35
CA VAL A 309 27.59 -3.75 6.60
C VAL A 309 26.75 -4.59 7.56
N HIS A 310 26.01 -5.59 7.06
CA HIS A 310 25.21 -6.52 7.87
C HIS A 310 26.09 -7.55 8.57
N PHE A 311 27.09 -8.10 7.88
CA PHE A 311 28.10 -8.97 8.50
C PHE A 311 28.86 -8.24 9.60
N LYS A 312 29.33 -7.01 9.32
CA LYS A 312 30.01 -6.16 10.31
C LYS A 312 29.10 -5.84 11.51
N ALA A 313 27.82 -5.60 11.26
CA ALA A 313 26.85 -5.39 12.34
C ALA A 313 26.63 -6.66 13.17
N ALA A 314 26.46 -7.81 12.54
CA ALA A 314 26.28 -9.09 13.22
C ALA A 314 27.50 -9.43 14.07
N LEU A 315 28.72 -9.29 13.53
CA LEU A 315 29.96 -9.47 14.29
C LEU A 315 30.05 -8.57 15.52
N LYS A 316 29.70 -7.29 15.35
CA LYS A 316 29.77 -6.30 16.42
C LYS A 316 28.83 -6.62 17.58
N TYR A 317 27.63 -7.13 17.30
CA TYR A 317 26.59 -7.37 18.31
C TYR A 317 26.44 -8.85 18.68
N ALA A 318 27.24 -9.74 18.13
CA ALA A 318 27.20 -11.15 18.47
C ALA A 318 27.69 -11.39 19.90
N ASP A 319 26.79 -11.92 20.72
CA ASP A 319 27.04 -12.20 22.14
C ASP A 319 27.84 -13.50 22.34
N SER A 320 27.82 -14.41 21.37
CA SER A 320 28.49 -15.71 21.41
C SER A 320 28.93 -16.18 20.02
N SER A 321 29.72 -17.26 19.95
CA SER A 321 30.10 -17.93 18.71
C SER A 321 28.92 -18.67 18.05
N SER A 322 27.86 -18.98 18.81
CA SER A 322 26.60 -19.56 18.32
C SER A 322 25.53 -18.50 18.01
N ASP A 323 25.94 -17.31 17.56
CA ASP A 323 25.01 -16.24 17.22
C ASP A 323 24.16 -16.60 15.99
N PRO A 324 22.82 -16.52 16.06
CA PRO A 324 21.96 -16.97 14.97
C PRO A 324 22.07 -16.08 13.71
N PHE A 325 22.37 -14.79 13.85
CA PHE A 325 22.57 -13.90 12.70
C PHE A 325 23.86 -14.25 11.97
N LEU A 326 24.97 -14.42 12.70
CA LEU A 326 26.24 -14.85 12.13
C LEU A 326 26.13 -16.22 11.48
N GLY A 327 25.49 -17.19 12.15
CA GLY A 327 25.28 -18.52 11.63
C GLY A 327 24.51 -18.51 10.30
N PHE A 328 23.43 -17.72 10.20
CA PHE A 328 22.69 -17.56 8.94
C PHE A 328 23.56 -16.89 7.87
N LEU A 329 24.17 -15.74 8.17
CA LEU A 329 24.93 -14.96 7.19
C LEU A 329 26.14 -15.73 6.63
N VAL A 330 26.86 -16.47 7.48
CA VAL A 330 28.03 -17.26 7.05
C VAL A 330 27.59 -18.51 6.28
N ARG A 331 26.49 -19.16 6.65
CA ARG A 331 26.05 -20.38 5.97
C ARG A 331 25.36 -20.10 4.63
N GLU A 332 24.47 -19.11 4.60
CA GLU A 332 23.57 -18.87 3.46
C GLU A 332 24.06 -17.76 2.52
N CYS A 333 24.98 -16.90 2.98
CA CYS A 333 25.33 -15.65 2.31
C CYS A 333 26.85 -15.41 2.22
N TRP A 334 27.68 -16.44 2.40
CA TRP A 334 29.14 -16.31 2.34
C TRP A 334 29.65 -15.68 1.04
N ASP A 335 29.01 -16.04 -0.07
CA ASP A 335 29.39 -15.60 -1.42
C ASP A 335 28.97 -14.15 -1.70
N ASP A 336 28.09 -13.55 -0.89
CA ASP A 336 27.69 -12.15 -1.00
C ASP A 336 28.78 -11.18 -0.49
N ILE A 337 29.81 -11.70 0.19
CA ILE A 337 30.96 -10.90 0.63
C ILE A 337 31.92 -10.72 -0.56
N PRO A 338 32.24 -9.47 -0.95
CA PRO A 338 33.21 -9.21 -2.02
C PRO A 338 34.52 -9.95 -1.78
N MET A 339 35.06 -10.59 -2.81
CA MET A 339 36.31 -11.37 -2.71
C MET A 339 37.51 -10.54 -2.22
N SER A 340 37.46 -9.21 -2.40
CA SER A 340 38.47 -8.27 -1.92
C SER A 340 38.40 -7.97 -0.42
N ASP A 341 37.29 -8.25 0.28
CA ASP A 341 37.15 -8.01 1.72
C ASP A 341 37.62 -9.25 2.53
N THR A 342 38.89 -9.62 2.35
CA THR A 342 39.53 -10.77 3.02
C THR A 342 39.51 -10.61 4.54
N ARG A 343 39.72 -9.38 5.04
CA ARG A 343 39.68 -9.06 6.46
C ARG A 343 38.33 -9.43 7.10
N LEU A 344 37.21 -9.10 6.45
CA LEU A 344 35.89 -9.46 6.97
C LEU A 344 35.70 -10.98 7.03
N LYS A 345 36.16 -11.71 6.00
CA LYS A 345 36.09 -13.19 5.98
C LYS A 345 36.92 -13.79 7.12
N ASP A 346 38.13 -13.29 7.35
CA ASP A 346 38.99 -13.75 8.44
C ASP A 346 38.37 -13.49 9.82
N GLU A 347 37.79 -12.30 10.04
CA GLU A 347 37.08 -11.96 11.28
C GLU A 347 35.86 -12.88 11.52
N LEU A 348 35.12 -13.23 10.47
CA LEU A 348 33.98 -14.16 10.54
C LEU A 348 34.44 -15.60 10.86
N ILE A 349 35.48 -16.09 10.20
CA ILE A 349 36.04 -17.42 10.45
C ILE A 349 36.56 -17.51 11.88
N ALA A 350 37.27 -16.49 12.37
CA ALA A 350 37.77 -16.49 13.75
C ALA A 350 36.62 -16.53 14.77
N LYS A 351 35.52 -15.82 14.52
CA LYS A 351 34.38 -15.76 15.44
C LYS A 351 33.51 -17.01 15.42
N VAL A 352 33.29 -17.61 14.24
CA VAL A 352 32.46 -18.82 14.06
C VAL A 352 33.26 -20.11 14.28
N GLY A 353 34.54 -20.14 13.91
CA GLY A 353 35.44 -21.27 14.11
C GLY A 353 35.70 -21.61 15.58
N MET A 354 35.50 -20.66 16.50
CA MET A 354 35.47 -20.93 17.95
C MET A 354 34.27 -21.81 18.38
N ALA A 355 33.29 -22.08 17.52
CA ALA A 355 32.17 -22.98 17.81
C ALA A 355 32.45 -24.46 17.49
N SER A 356 33.50 -24.77 16.71
CA SER A 356 33.83 -26.16 16.31
C SER A 356 34.93 -26.80 17.16
N ALA A 357 35.38 -26.13 18.22
CA ALA A 357 36.53 -26.55 19.05
C ALA A 357 36.18 -26.71 20.56
N VAL A 358 34.90 -26.91 20.90
CA VAL A 358 34.46 -27.23 22.27
C VAL A 358 33.76 -28.58 22.29
#